data_AF-R7IZR5-F1
#
_entry.id   AF-R7IZR5-F1
#
_cell.length_a   1.000
_cell.length_b   1.000
_cell.length_c   1.000
_cell.angle_alpha   90.00
_cell.angle_beta   90.00
_cell.angle_gamma   90.00
#
_symmetry.space_group_name_H-M   'P 1'
#
loop_
_entity.id
_entity.type
_entity.pdbx_description
1 polymer ?
#
loop_
_entity_poly.entity_id
_entity_poly.type
_entity_poly.pdbx_seq_one_letter_code
_entity_poly.pdbx_strand_id
1 'polypeptide(L)'
;MRTLPMHQSQEEIGHGTDEYGEYADFKYFMAPTYDLVMHIAGLGCMVRVLKPQSLAETMCDWILNTAKMYGRHLSSSENTTM
;
A
#
# COMPACT_ATOMS: atom_id res chain seq x y z
N MET A 1 -13.96 8.75 -2.99
CA MET A 1 -12.90 8.68 -4.02
C MET A 1 -13.41 8.72 -5.46
N ARG A 2 -14.64 8.26 -5.76
CA ARG A 2 -15.14 8.18 -7.16
C ARG A 2 -15.69 9.49 -7.75
N THR A 3 -16.08 10.45 -6.92
CA THR A 3 -16.74 11.69 -7.37
C THR A 3 -15.81 12.91 -7.47
N LEU A 4 -14.58 12.79 -6.95
CA LEU A 4 -13.56 13.84 -7.02
C LEU A 4 -12.18 13.17 -7.20
N PRO A 5 -11.63 13.10 -8.42
CA PRO A 5 -10.32 12.51 -8.64
C PRO A 5 -9.24 13.37 -7.97
N MET A 6 -8.39 12.74 -7.15
CA MET A 6 -7.32 13.45 -6.44
C MET A 6 -6.21 13.91 -7.39
N HIS A 7 -6.11 13.27 -8.56
CA HIS A 7 -5.16 13.60 -9.60
C HIS A 7 -5.76 13.31 -10.98
N GLN A 8 -5.37 14.08 -11.99
CA GLN A 8 -5.88 13.94 -13.37
C GLN A 8 -5.61 12.58 -14.01
N SER A 9 -4.55 11.89 -13.58
CA SER A 9 -4.21 10.55 -14.07
C SER A 9 -4.88 9.42 -13.27
N GLN A 10 -5.73 9.74 -12.30
CA GLN A 10 -6.34 8.74 -11.42
C GLN A 10 -7.27 7.86 -12.23
N GLU A 11 -7.02 6.56 -12.21
CA GLU A 11 -7.83 5.56 -12.89
C GLU A 11 -8.16 4.45 -11.89
N GLU A 12 -9.45 4.20 -11.65
CA GLU A 12 -9.89 3.01 -10.91
C GLU A 12 -9.72 1.80 -11.83
N ILE A 13 -8.90 0.83 -11.41
CA ILE A 13 -8.58 -0.36 -12.22
C ILE A 13 -9.28 -1.63 -11.70
N GLY A 14 -9.89 -1.56 -10.53
CA GLY A 14 -10.62 -2.66 -9.93
C GLY A 14 -11.21 -2.30 -8.57
N HIS A 15 -12.14 -3.12 -8.09
CA HIS A 15 -12.67 -3.07 -6.73
C HIS A 15 -13.19 -4.45 -6.35
N GLY A 16 -13.32 -4.69 -5.05
CA GLY A 16 -13.83 -5.96 -4.54
C GLY A 16 -13.86 -5.99 -3.01
N THR A 17 -14.02 -7.19 -2.48
CA THR A 17 -14.05 -7.45 -1.04
C THR A 17 -13.08 -8.59 -0.75
N ASP A 18 -12.20 -8.43 0.24
CA ASP A 18 -11.33 -9.49 0.74
C ASP A 18 -11.49 -9.67 2.27
N GLU A 19 -10.60 -10.45 2.89
CA GLU A 19 -10.60 -10.69 4.33
C GLU A 19 -10.40 -9.42 5.19
N TYR A 20 -9.91 -8.33 4.59
CA TYR A 20 -9.72 -7.02 5.22
C TYR A 20 -10.85 -6.03 4.91
N GLY A 21 -11.83 -6.42 4.09
CA GLY A 21 -13.02 -5.64 3.77
C GLY A 21 -13.08 -5.17 2.32
N GLU A 22 -13.87 -4.12 2.09
CA GLU A 22 -14.04 -3.52 0.76
C GLU A 22 -12.79 -2.74 0.34
N TYR A 23 -12.31 -2.98 -0.89
CA TYR A 23 -11.16 -2.30 -1.46
C TYR A 23 -11.42 -1.79 -2.88
N ALA A 24 -10.61 -0.83 -3.30
CA ALA A 24 -10.56 -0.33 -4.67
C ALA A 24 -9.11 -0.06 -5.07
N ASP A 25 -8.74 -0.53 -6.25
CA ASP A 25 -7.41 -0.38 -6.81
C ASP A 25 -7.37 0.84 -7.72
N PHE A 26 -6.35 1.68 -7.53
CA PHE A 26 -6.14 2.89 -8.33
C PHE A 26 -4.76 2.90 -8.97
N LYS A 27 -4.72 3.36 -10.22
CA LYS A 27 -3.49 3.62 -10.98
C LYS A 27 -3.28 5.12 -11.12
N TYR A 28 -2.03 5.54 -10.99
CA TYR A 28 -1.61 6.93 -11.14
C TYR A 28 -0.33 7.01 -11.99
N PHE A 29 -0.19 8.09 -12.74
CA PHE A 29 1.03 8.46 -13.45
C PHE A 29 1.65 9.68 -12.76
N MET A 30 2.55 9.43 -11.82
CA MET A 30 3.21 10.44 -10.99
C MET A 30 4.66 10.03 -10.73
N ALA A 31 5.54 11.00 -10.52
CA ALA A 31 6.89 10.73 -10.05
C ALA A 31 6.84 10.28 -8.57
N PRO A 32 7.60 9.25 -8.17
CA PRO A 32 7.66 8.78 -6.77
C PRO A 32 8.53 9.72 -5.93
N THR A 33 8.06 10.95 -5.71
CA THR A 33 8.76 11.93 -4.87
C THR A 33 8.76 11.49 -3.42
N TYR A 34 9.74 11.94 -2.64
CA TYR A 34 9.84 11.60 -1.22
C TYR A 34 8.56 11.95 -0.45
N ASP A 35 7.98 13.12 -0.68
CA ASP A 35 6.74 13.54 -0.02
C ASP A 35 5.56 12.63 -0.33
N LEU A 36 5.42 12.18 -1.58
CA LEU A 36 4.38 11.23 -1.97
C LEU A 36 4.58 9.89 -1.27
N VAL A 37 5.81 9.38 -1.29
CA VAL A 37 6.20 8.12 -0.67
C VAL A 37 5.93 8.17 0.85
N MET A 38 6.31 9.26 1.51
CA MET A 38 6.06 9.46 2.96
C MET A 38 4.58 9.61 3.27
N HIS A 39 3.80 10.27 2.40
CA HIS A 39 2.36 10.37 2.55
C HIS A 39 1.70 8.98 2.49
N ILE A 40 2.06 8.15 1.51
CA ILE A 40 1.58 6.77 1.39
C ILE A 40 1.94 5.97 2.66
N ALA A 41 3.19 6.06 3.12
CA ALA A 41 3.63 5.38 4.34
C ALA A 41 2.83 5.82 5.58
N GLY A 42 2.49 7.11 5.68
CA GLY A 42 1.68 7.67 6.76
C GLY A 42 0.23 7.20 6.79
N LEU A 43 -0.32 6.71 5.67
CA LEU A 43 -1.67 6.13 5.61
C LEU A 43 -1.73 4.73 6.23
N GLY A 44 -0.58 4.09 6.50
CA GLY A 44 -0.50 2.82 7.20
C GLY A 44 -1.31 1.71 6.51
N CYS A 45 -2.15 1.02 7.28
CA CYS A 45 -2.92 -0.14 6.79
C CYS A 45 -4.06 0.22 5.82
N MET A 46 -4.35 1.50 5.59
CA MET A 46 -5.42 1.91 4.68
C MET A 46 -5.02 1.83 3.21
N VAL A 47 -3.73 1.82 2.90
CA VAL A 47 -3.22 1.81 1.52
C VAL A 47 -2.11 0.79 1.36
N ARG A 48 -2.17 0.03 0.26
CA ARG A 48 -1.12 -0.90 -0.15
C ARG A 48 -0.62 -0.53 -1.54
N VAL A 49 0.69 -0.43 -1.69
CA VAL A 49 1.32 -0.26 -3.01
C VAL A 49 1.38 -1.61 -3.71
N LEU A 50 0.74 -1.72 -4.87
CA LEU A 50 0.81 -2.93 -5.71
C LEU A 50 1.98 -2.88 -6.70
N LYS A 51 2.25 -1.71 -7.29
CA LYS A 51 3.34 -1.46 -8.24
C LYS A 51 3.84 -0.01 -8.13
N PRO A 52 5.12 0.26 -8.47
CA PRO A 52 6.15 -0.69 -8.85
C PRO A 52 6.63 -1.54 -7.66
N GLN A 53 7.18 -2.73 -7.97
CA GLN A 53 7.63 -3.70 -6.96
C GLN A 53 8.65 -3.10 -5.97
N SER A 54 9.59 -2.29 -6.46
CA SER A 54 10.60 -1.62 -5.62
C SER A 54 9.99 -0.70 -4.55
N LEU A 55 8.89 -0.01 -4.88
CA LEU A 55 8.19 0.83 -3.92
C LEU A 55 7.38 -0.02 -2.93
N ALA A 56 6.75 -1.09 -3.39
CA ALA A 56 6.04 -2.02 -2.52
C ALA A 56 6.98 -2.66 -1.48
N GLU A 57 8.16 -3.12 -1.91
CA GLU A 57 9.21 -3.67 -1.04
C GLU A 57 9.68 -2.63 -0.01
N THR A 58 9.95 -1.41 -0.46
CA THR A 58 10.33 -0.30 0.44
C THR A 58 9.27 -0.06 1.53
N MET A 59 7.98 -0.06 1.16
CA MET A 59 6.88 0.11 2.12
C MET A 59 6.82 -1.04 3.12
N CYS A 60 6.94 -2.29 2.65
CA CYS A 60 6.98 -3.47 3.52
C CYS A 60 8.15 -3.39 4.51
N ASP A 61 9.35 -3.05 4.05
CA ASP A 61 10.53 -2.91 4.91
C ASP A 61 10.33 -1.84 5.99
N TRP A 62 9.73 -0.71 5.64
CA TRP A 62 9.45 0.36 6.60
C TRP A 62 8.43 -0.08 7.65
N ILE A 63 7.36 -0.76 7.25
CA ILE A 63 6.35 -1.29 8.18
C ILE A 63 6.97 -2.35 9.11
N LEU A 64 7.78 -3.26 8.56
CA LEU A 64 8.49 -4.29 9.34
C LEU A 64 9.48 -3.65 10.33
N ASN A 65 10.25 -2.67 9.89
CA ASN A 65 11.19 -1.97 10.76
C ASN A 65 10.47 -1.17 11.86
N THR A 66 9.35 -0.52 11.52
CA THR A 66 8.51 0.16 12.50
C THR A 66 7.96 -0.83 13.52
N ALA A 67 7.44 -1.98 13.08
CA ALA A 67 6.97 -3.03 13.99
C ALA A 67 8.09 -3.53 14.93
N LYS A 68 9.31 -3.75 14.41
CA LYS A 68 10.49 -4.11 15.20
C LYS A 68 10.82 -3.04 16.26
N MET A 69 10.73 -1.75 15.92
CA MET A 69 10.98 -0.65 16.88
C MET A 69 10.00 -0.69 18.06
N TYR A 70 8.76 -1.13 17.83
CA TYR A 70 7.76 -1.33 18.89
C TYR A 70 7.84 -2.71 19.57
N GLY A 71 8.90 -3.49 19.33
CA GLY A 71 9.08 -4.82 19.92
C GLY A 71 8.11 -5.87 19.38
N ARG A 72 7.45 -5.62 18.23
CA ARG A 72 6.60 -6.61 17.57
C ARG A 72 7.44 -7.46 16.62
N HIS A 73 7.49 -8.75 16.90
CA HIS A 73 8.02 -9.75 15.98
C HIS A 73 6.89 -10.20 15.06
N LEU A 74 6.91 -9.71 13.82
CA LEU A 74 6.08 -10.26 12.76
C LEU A 74 6.75 -11.55 12.30
N SER A 75 6.20 -12.70 12.69
CA SER A 75 6.58 -13.98 12.08
C SER A 75 6.12 -13.94 10.62
N SER A 76 7.04 -14.14 9.69
CA SER A 76 6.66 -14.38 8.29
C SER A 76 5.74 -15.60 8.28
N SER A 77 4.50 -15.45 7.80
CA SER A 77 3.66 -16.60 7.48
C SER A 77 4.28 -17.28 6.25
N GLU A 78 5.25 -18.14 6.48
CA GLU A 78 5.52 -19.24 5.55
C GLU A 78 4.31 -20.19 5.63
N ASN A 79 3.77 -20.52 4.46
CA ASN A 79 2.66 -21.46 4.17
C ASN A 79 1.23 -20.90 4.17
N THR A 80 0.79 -20.46 2.99
CA THR A 80 -0.52 -20.86 2.47
C THR A 80 -0.35 -21.20 0.99
N THR A 81 0.12 -22.42 0.74
CA THR A 81 -0.18 -23.17 -0.47
C THR A 81 -1.23 -24.21 -0.07
N MET A 82 -2.47 -24.01 -0.48
CA MET A 82 -3.40 -25.06 -0.95
C MET A 82 -4.46 -24.40 -1.81
#